data_AF-A0A970GDN3-F1
#
_entry.id   AF-A0A970GDN3-F1
#
_cell.length_a   1.000
_cell.length_b   1.000
_cell.length_c   1.000
_cell.angle_alpha   90.00
_cell.angle_beta   90.00
_cell.angle_gamma   90.00
#
_symmetry.space_group_name_H-M   'P 1'
#
loop_
_entity.id
_entity.type
_entity.pdbx_description
1 polymer ?
#
loop_
_entity_poly.entity_id
_entity_poly.type
_entity_poly.pdbx_seq_one_letter_code
_entity_poly.pdbx_strand_id
1 'polypeptide(L)' 'MKNLAQNEILALSALISMETQGLALAKASINAMGDEKLRDMTEAGIMAAEARIQGMQQLIHDKNISGGAN' A
#
# COMPACT_ATOMS: atom_id res chain seq x y z
N MET A 1 -4.71 -21.96 -4.31
CA MET A 1 -3.95 -20.92 -5.05
C MET A 1 -2.49 -21.06 -4.66
N LYS A 2 -1.55 -21.07 -5.62
CA LYS A 2 -0.11 -21.31 -5.39
C LYS A 2 0.54 -20.19 -4.54
N ASN A 3 1.69 -20.50 -3.93
CA ASN A 3 2.55 -19.51 -3.27
C ASN A 3 3.08 -18.50 -4.29
N LEU A 4 3.43 -17.30 -3.83
CA LEU A 4 4.04 -16.28 -4.68
C LEU A 4 5.45 -16.72 -5.06
N ALA A 5 5.78 -16.58 -6.34
CA ALA A 5 7.14 -16.71 -6.82
C ALA A 5 7.98 -15.52 -6.35
N GLN A 6 9.30 -15.69 -6.30
CA GLN A 6 10.21 -14.67 -5.76
C GLN A 6 10.18 -13.35 -6.54
N ASN A 7 9.94 -13.43 -7.86
CA ASN A 7 9.75 -12.25 -8.71
C ASN A 7 8.43 -11.52 -8.40
N GLU A 8 7.37 -12.23 -8.04
CA GLU A 8 6.08 -11.64 -7.62
C GLU A 8 6.23 -10.93 -6.26
N ILE A 9 6.96 -11.53 -5.31
CA ILE A 9 7.29 -10.89 -4.02
C ILE A 9 8.10 -9.61 -4.25
N LEU A 10 9.09 -9.65 -5.14
CA LEU A 10 9.90 -8.48 -5.48
C LEU A 10 9.04 -7.36 -6.10
N ALA A 11 8.15 -7.71 -7.04
CA ALA A 11 7.24 -6.75 -7.66
C ALA A 11 6.27 -6.12 -6.65
N LEU A 12 5.66 -6.92 -5.77
CA LEU A 12 4.79 -6.42 -4.71
C LEU A 12 5.54 -5.53 -3.71
N SER A 13 6.78 -5.87 -3.37
CA SER A 13 7.63 -5.05 -2.49
C SER A 13 7.93 -3.69 -3.11
N ALA A 14 8.20 -3.65 -4.42
CA ALA A 14 8.40 -2.40 -5.15
C ALA A 14 7.12 -1.54 -5.17
N LEU A 15 5.95 -2.15 -5.39
CA LEU A 15 4.66 -1.46 -5.35
C LEU A 15 4.36 -0.89 -3.95
N ILE A 16 4.59 -1.67 -2.89
CA ILE A 16 4.45 -1.21 -1.50
C ILE A 16 5.35 0.00 -1.24
N SER A 17 6.61 -0.04 -1.70
CA SER A 17 7.55 1.07 -1.53
C SER A 17 7.07 2.34 -2.25
N MET A 18 6.60 2.20 -3.49
CA MET A 18 6.05 3.31 -4.27
C MET A 18 4.82 3.92 -3.57
N GLU A 19 3.86 3.09 -3.17
CA GLU A 19 2.63 3.53 -2.52
C GLU A 19 2.92 4.23 -1.17
N THR A 20 3.89 3.72 -0.41
CA THR A 20 4.32 4.32 0.87
C THR A 20 4.91 5.72 0.66
N GLN A 21 5.71 5.91 -0.39
CA GLN A 21 6.26 7.22 -0.73
C GLN A 21 5.16 8.21 -1.16
N GLY A 22 4.20 7.75 -1.96
CA GLY A 22 3.03 8.55 -2.34
C GLY A 22 2.17 8.95 -1.14
N LEU A 23 1.94 8.01 -0.21
CA LEU A 23 1.23 8.26 1.04
C LEU A 23 1.94 9.30 1.91
N ALA A 24 3.26 9.21 2.04
CA ALA A 24 4.05 10.19 2.79
C ALA A 24 3.91 11.60 2.19
N LEU A 25 3.97 11.72 0.87
CA LEU A 25 3.75 12.99 0.18
C LEU A 25 2.34 13.53 0.42
N ALA A 26 1.30 12.69 0.26
CA ALA A 26 -0.08 13.09 0.48
C ALA A 26 -0.30 13.63 1.91
N LYS A 27 0.17 12.89 2.93
CA LYS A 27 0.11 13.30 4.34
C LYS A 27 0.87 14.59 4.64
N ALA A 28 2.01 14.81 4.00
CA ALA A 28 2.77 16.05 4.17
C ALA A 28 2.07 17.26 3.51
N SER A 29 1.41 17.03 2.37
CA SER A 29 0.82 18.10 1.55
C SER A 29 -0.55 18.59 2.05
N ILE A 30 -1.31 17.73 2.74
CA ILE A 30 -2.72 17.99 3.07
C ILE A 30 -2.94 19.25 3.92
N ASN A 31 -2.00 19.56 4.81
CA ASN A 31 -2.07 20.73 5.69
C ASN A 31 -1.88 22.06 4.92
N ALA A 32 -1.27 22.01 3.74
CA ALA A 32 -1.09 23.17 2.88
C ALA A 32 -2.27 23.41 1.93
N MET A 33 -3.25 22.49 1.88
CA MET A 33 -4.42 22.60 1.02
C MET A 33 -5.44 23.55 1.63
N GLY A 34 -5.72 24.66 0.95
CA GLY A 34 -6.72 25.64 1.37
C GLY A 34 -8.15 25.32 0.95
N ASP A 35 -8.33 24.54 -0.12
CA ASP A 35 -9.64 24.10 -0.60
C ASP A 35 -10.12 22.87 0.19
N GLU A 36 -11.29 23.00 0.83
CA GLU A 36 -11.86 21.96 1.70
C GLU A 36 -12.21 20.68 0.92
N LYS A 37 -12.79 20.82 -0.28
CA LYS A 37 -13.16 19.67 -1.10
C LYS A 37 -11.92 18.90 -1.58
N LEU A 38 -10.85 19.62 -1.93
CA LEU A 38 -9.56 19.02 -2.28
C LEU A 38 -8.94 18.30 -1.07
N ARG A 39 -9.09 18.87 0.14
CA ARG A 39 -8.65 18.22 1.37
C ARG A 39 -9.40 16.92 1.62
N ASP A 40 -10.73 16.92 1.57
CA ASP A 40 -11.57 15.74 1.75
C ASP A 40 -11.21 14.62 0.75
N MET A 41 -11.04 14.99 -0.52
CA MET A 41 -10.60 14.05 -1.56
C MET A 41 -9.21 13.47 -1.26
N THR A 42 -8.30 14.29 -0.71
CA THR A 42 -6.96 13.85 -0.32
C THR A 42 -7.00 12.92 0.90
N GLU A 43 -7.84 13.19 1.90
CA GLU A 43 -8.07 12.31 3.05
C GLU A 43 -8.59 10.94 2.61
N ALA A 44 -9.60 10.92 1.74
CA ALA A 44 -10.11 9.67 1.15
C ALA A 44 -9.01 8.93 0.37
N GLY A 45 -8.16 9.65 -0.36
CA GLY A 45 -7.02 9.10 -1.07
C GLY A 45 -5.97 8.47 -0.14
N ILE A 46 -5.67 9.14 0.98
CA ILE A 46 -4.78 8.66 2.05
C ILE A 46 -5.31 7.35 2.62
N MET A 47 -6.59 7.31 3.01
CA MET A 47 -7.22 6.10 3.55
C MET A 47 -7.17 4.93 2.55
N ALA A 48 -7.43 5.22 1.27
CA ALA A 48 -7.36 4.21 0.22
C ALA A 48 -5.93 3.69 -0.01
N ALA A 49 -4.92 4.55 0.07
CA ALA A 49 -3.51 4.16 -0.05
C ALA A 49 -3.07 3.28 1.13
N GLU A 50 -3.46 3.61 2.36
CA GLU A 50 -3.21 2.79 3.54
C GLU A 50 -3.82 1.39 3.40
N ALA A 51 -5.08 1.32 2.96
CA ALA A 51 -5.75 0.05 2.71
C ALA A 51 -5.04 -0.79 1.63
N ARG A 52 -4.56 -0.15 0.55
CA ARG A 52 -3.77 -0.84 -0.51
C ARG A 52 -2.46 -1.39 0.03
N ILE A 53 -1.71 -0.59 0.81
CA ILE A 53 -0.45 -1.03 1.44
C ILE A 53 -0.71 -2.25 2.32
N GLN A 54 -1.70 -2.18 3.21
CA GLN A 54 -2.07 -3.29 4.08
C GLN A 54 -2.48 -4.53 3.29
N GLY A 55 -3.31 -4.39 2.26
CA GLY A 55 -3.73 -5.50 1.40
C GLY A 55 -2.56 -6.19 0.71
N MET A 56 -1.61 -5.42 0.17
CA MET A 56 -0.40 -5.98 -0.46
C MET A 56 0.50 -6.69 0.56
N GLN A 57 0.67 -6.12 1.76
CA GLN A 57 1.44 -6.76 2.83
C GLN A 57 0.80 -8.07 3.30
N GLN A 58 -0.52 -8.09 3.47
CA GLN A 58 -1.26 -9.29 3.84
C GLN A 58 -1.16 -10.37 2.77
N LEU A 59 -1.24 -10.00 1.49
CA LEU A 59 -1.06 -10.93 0.37
C LEU A 59 0.31 -11.60 0.42
N ILE A 60 1.39 -10.85 0.67
CA ILE A 60 2.74 -11.40 0.81
C ILE A 60 2.79 -12.35 2.02
N HIS A 61 2.27 -11.92 3.17
CA HIS A 61 2.28 -12.69 4.41
C HIS A 61 1.54 -14.03 4.27
N ASP A 62 0.30 -14.00 3.78
CA ASP A 62 -0.54 -15.19 3.63
C ASP A 62 0.08 -16.23 2.69
N LYS A 63 0.75 -15.77 1.63
CA LYS A 63 1.37 -16.64 0.63
C LYS A 63 2.76 -17.13 1.03
N ASN A 64 3.47 -16.43 1.92
CA ASN A 64 4.74 -16.88 2.47
C ASN A 64 4.55 -17.89 3.61
N ILE A 65 3.52 -17.74 4.44
CA ILE A 65 3.24 -18.68 5.55
C ILE A 65 2.62 -19.99 5.04
N SER A 66 1.77 -19.92 4.01
CA SER A 66 1.16 -21.12 3.39
C SER A 66 2.17 -22.05 2.69
N GLY A 67 3.43 -21.63 2.50
CA GLY A 67 4.51 -22.44 1.93
C GLY A 67 5.40 -23.15 2.94
N GLY A 68 5.28 -22.85 4.25
CA GLY A 68 6.11 -23.42 5.31
C GLY A 68 5.53 -24.67 6.00
N ALA A 69 4.36 -25.15 5.58
CA ALA A 69 3.76 -26.39 6.05
C ALA A 69 3.91 -27.47 4.98
N ASN A 70 5.12 -28.02 4.86
CA ASN A 70 5.44 -29.35 4.30
C ASN A 70 6.90 -29.68 4.63
#